data_AF-A0A7C6P756-F1
#
_entry.id   AF-A0A7C6P756-F1
#
_cell.length_a   1.000
_cell.length_b   1.000
_cell.length_c   1.000
_cell.angle_alpha   90.00
_cell.angle_beta   90.00
_cell.angle_gamma   90.00
#
_symmetry.space_group_name_H-M   'P 1'
#
loop_
_entity.id
_entity.type
_entity.pdbx_description
1 polymer ?
#
loop_
_entity_poly.entity_id
_entity_poly.type
_entity_poly.pdbx_seq_one_letter_code
_entity_poly.pdbx_strand_id
1 'polypeptide(L)'
;MDKTVKIALAGEGGQGVQSVAMILTEAAAMEGKEILYIPNFGVEQRGGVSIAFVQIGDKKIGAPKFKTGDIVIALSDRAVRRVNMYAGHETIFIYDAGIEGVEDDLPEVAQRVLAIPALETANKELHPRVFNVLIMGALIGATHVVTLEKAKEAIEKKLGYKFEQNPKLREMNFKALERGYEMVAGTGVA
;
A
#
# COMPACT_ATOMS: atom_id res chain seq x y z
N MET A 1 -4.22 -20.87 11.20
CA MET A 1 -4.62 -19.73 12.04
C MET A 1 -5.33 -18.77 11.12
N ASP A 2 -6.59 -18.46 11.40
CA ASP A 2 -7.45 -17.62 10.55
C ASP A 2 -7.05 -16.15 10.70
N LYS A 3 -5.94 -15.74 10.08
CA LYS A 3 -5.41 -14.39 10.23
C LYS A 3 -5.88 -13.52 9.07
N THR A 4 -6.75 -12.55 9.35
CA THR A 4 -7.06 -11.45 8.44
C THR A 4 -5.98 -10.38 8.58
N VAL A 5 -5.32 -10.03 7.48
CA VAL A 5 -4.39 -8.91 7.40
C VAL A 5 -5.19 -7.61 7.23
N LYS A 6 -5.00 -6.67 8.15
CA LYS A 6 -5.65 -5.35 8.18
C LYS A 6 -4.67 -4.27 7.75
N ILE A 7 -5.07 -3.50 6.75
CA ILE A 7 -4.21 -2.56 6.03
C ILE A 7 -4.88 -1.19 6.04
N ALA A 8 -4.17 -0.16 6.47
CA ALA A 8 -4.57 1.23 6.24
C ALA A 8 -3.51 1.93 5.37
N LEU A 9 -3.87 2.27 4.13
CA LEU A 9 -3.00 3.00 3.21
C LEU A 9 -3.54 4.43 3.04
N ALA A 10 -2.71 5.44 3.27
CA ALA A 10 -3.11 6.83 3.17
C ALA A 10 -2.11 7.70 2.39
N GLY A 11 -2.65 8.71 1.72
CA GLY A 11 -1.90 9.63 0.89
C GLY A 11 -2.81 10.71 0.34
N GLU A 12 -2.24 11.70 -0.34
CA GLU A 12 -3.01 12.77 -0.98
C GLU A 12 -3.67 12.31 -2.28
N GLY A 13 -4.74 13.01 -2.66
CA GLY A 13 -5.40 12.81 -3.95
C GLY A 13 -4.39 12.86 -5.11
N GLY A 14 -4.37 11.80 -5.93
CA GLY A 14 -3.43 11.64 -7.05
C GLY A 14 -2.27 10.68 -6.78
N GLN A 15 -1.96 10.36 -5.51
CA GLN A 15 -0.89 9.39 -5.17
C GLN A 15 -1.29 7.92 -5.40
N GLY A 16 -2.52 7.66 -5.86
CA GLY A 16 -2.95 6.32 -6.28
C GLY A 16 -3.34 5.36 -5.15
N VAL A 17 -3.60 5.85 -3.94
CA VAL A 17 -4.03 5.05 -2.76
C VAL A 17 -5.17 4.09 -3.09
N GLN A 18 -6.27 4.60 -3.68
CA GLN A 18 -7.44 3.77 -4.00
C GLN A 18 -7.13 2.79 -5.14
N SER A 19 -6.25 3.15 -6.08
CA SER A 19 -5.80 2.26 -7.14
C SER A 19 -5.02 1.07 -6.59
N VAL A 20 -4.11 1.31 -5.64
CA VAL A 20 -3.36 0.26 -4.95
C VAL A 20 -4.30 -0.68 -4.23
N ALA A 21 -5.23 -0.14 -3.43
CA ALA A 21 -6.20 -0.94 -2.70
C ALA A 21 -7.03 -1.85 -3.63
N MET A 22 -7.56 -1.29 -4.73
CA MET A 22 -8.35 -2.07 -5.70
C MET A 22 -7.53 -3.17 -6.37
N ILE A 23 -6.29 -2.88 -6.79
CA ILE A 23 -5.42 -3.88 -7.44
C ILE A 23 -5.04 -4.98 -6.44
N LEU A 24 -4.71 -4.61 -5.20
CA LEU A 24 -4.37 -5.56 -4.14
C LEU A 24 -5.55 -6.48 -3.80
N THR A 25 -6.77 -5.94 -3.66
CA THR A 25 -7.96 -6.76 -3.40
C THR A 25 -8.32 -7.64 -4.59
N GLU A 26 -8.09 -7.18 -5.82
CA GLU A 26 -8.27 -8.00 -7.01
C GLU A 26 -7.30 -9.19 -7.01
N ALA A 27 -6.01 -8.95 -6.72
CA ALA A 27 -5.02 -10.01 -6.57
C ALA A 27 -5.40 -11.02 -5.47
N ALA A 28 -5.89 -10.54 -4.33
CA ALA A 28 -6.33 -11.40 -3.25
C ALA A 28 -7.57 -12.24 -3.63
N ALA A 29 -8.53 -11.64 -4.34
CA ALA A 29 -9.70 -12.35 -4.83
C ALA A 29 -9.33 -13.44 -5.86
N MET A 30 -8.33 -13.20 -6.71
CA MET A 30 -7.78 -14.20 -7.63
C MET A 30 -7.13 -15.39 -6.90
N GLU A 31 -6.66 -15.18 -5.66
CA GLU A 31 -6.15 -16.25 -4.78
C GLU A 31 -7.27 -16.94 -3.97
N GLY A 32 -8.54 -16.59 -4.20
CA GLY A 32 -9.68 -17.15 -3.47
C GLY A 32 -9.81 -16.65 -2.03
N LYS A 33 -9.15 -15.52 -1.69
CA LYS A 33 -9.24 -14.92 -0.35
C LYS A 33 -10.50 -14.08 -0.20
N GLU A 34 -10.99 -13.99 1.02
CA GLU A 34 -12.01 -13.03 1.39
C GLU A 34 -11.40 -11.63 1.44
N ILE A 35 -12.11 -10.67 0.84
CA ILE A 35 -11.68 -9.28 0.75
C ILE A 35 -12.72 -8.35 1.32
N LEU A 36 -12.27 -7.28 1.97
CA LEU A 36 -13.10 -6.14 2.30
C LEU A 36 -12.30 -4.87 2.10
N TYR A 37 -12.84 -3.95 1.32
CA TYR A 37 -12.22 -2.66 1.02
C TYR A 37 -13.22 -1.54 1.27
N ILE A 38 -12.79 -0.55 2.06
CA ILE A 38 -13.56 0.65 2.37
C ILE A 38 -12.70 1.87 2.02
N PRO A 39 -13.06 2.63 0.98
CA PRO A 39 -12.46 3.93 0.74
C PRO A 39 -12.93 4.95 1.79
N ASN A 40 -12.03 5.84 2.21
CA ASN A 40 -12.35 6.98 3.05
C ASN A 40 -11.63 8.22 2.49
N PHE A 41 -12.40 9.17 1.98
CA PHE A 41 -11.90 10.44 1.49
C PHE A 41 -12.99 11.51 1.66
N GLY A 42 -12.56 12.76 1.85
CA GLY A 42 -13.48 13.89 1.97
C GLY A 42 -14.16 14.26 0.65
N VAL A 43 -15.17 15.13 0.73
CA VAL A 43 -15.85 15.70 -0.45
C VAL A 43 -14.94 16.59 -1.31
N GLU A 44 -13.76 16.96 -0.78
CA GLU A 44 -12.75 17.75 -1.48
C GLU A 44 -12.12 16.94 -2.63
N GLN A 45 -12.50 17.28 -3.86
CA GLN A 45 -12.03 16.60 -5.09
C GLN A 45 -10.51 16.72 -5.32
N ARG A 46 -9.80 17.61 -4.61
CA ARG A 46 -8.34 17.81 -4.69
C ARG A 46 -7.77 18.21 -3.32
N GLY A 47 -6.60 17.66 -2.97
CA GLY A 47 -5.84 18.06 -1.77
C GLY A 47 -6.27 17.42 -0.45
N GLY A 48 -7.29 16.57 -0.44
CA GLY A 48 -7.66 15.80 0.76
C GLY A 48 -6.79 14.56 0.97
N VAL A 49 -6.58 14.16 2.22
CA VAL A 49 -6.02 12.86 2.56
C VAL A 49 -7.06 11.78 2.22
N SER A 50 -6.66 10.87 1.35
CA SER A 50 -7.40 9.68 0.97
C SER A 50 -6.84 8.50 1.74
N ILE A 51 -7.71 7.71 2.37
CA ILE A 51 -7.36 6.49 3.09
C ILE A 51 -8.08 5.32 2.43
N ALA A 52 -7.40 4.21 2.23
CA ALA A 52 -7.98 2.94 1.88
C ALA A 52 -7.82 1.98 3.06
N PHE A 53 -8.95 1.50 3.59
CA PHE A 53 -8.96 0.40 4.54
C PHE A 53 -9.16 -0.89 3.77
N VAL A 54 -8.23 -1.83 3.92
CA VAL A 54 -8.28 -3.14 3.26
C VAL A 54 -8.14 -4.22 4.32
N GLN A 55 -8.95 -5.27 4.21
CA GLN A 55 -8.85 -6.49 5.00
C GLN A 55 -8.82 -7.67 4.03
N ILE A 56 -7.86 -8.57 4.21
CA ILE A 56 -7.69 -9.77 3.39
C ILE A 56 -7.50 -10.97 4.31
N GLY A 57 -8.28 -12.03 4.14
CA GLY A 57 -8.12 -13.25 4.94
C GLY A 57 -8.62 -14.50 4.25
N ASP A 58 -8.25 -15.67 4.78
CA ASP A 58 -8.65 -16.97 4.22
C ASP A 58 -10.11 -17.36 4.53
N LYS A 59 -10.78 -16.60 5.41
CA LYS A 59 -12.15 -16.82 5.85
C LYS A 59 -12.92 -15.50 5.89
N LYS A 60 -14.25 -15.63 6.05
CA LYS A 60 -15.19 -14.52 6.16
C LYS A 60 -14.71 -13.45 7.14
N ILE A 61 -14.70 -12.21 6.68
CA ILE A 61 -14.30 -11.05 7.48
C ILE A 61 -15.45 -10.68 8.44
N GLY A 62 -15.19 -10.76 9.74
CA GLY A 62 -16.21 -10.61 10.77
C GLY A 62 -16.63 -9.16 11.08
N ALA A 63 -15.81 -8.17 10.72
CA ALA A 63 -16.08 -6.76 10.98
C ALA A 63 -15.64 -5.88 9.80
N PRO A 64 -16.43 -4.85 9.43
CA PRO A 64 -16.09 -3.97 8.32
C PRO A 64 -14.94 -3.00 8.64
N LYS A 65 -14.68 -2.74 9.92
CA LYS A 65 -13.63 -1.81 10.37
C LYS A 65 -12.77 -2.44 11.45
N PHE A 66 -11.53 -1.96 11.55
CA PHE A 66 -10.59 -2.33 12.60
C PHE A 66 -10.10 -1.10 13.37
N LYS A 67 -9.68 -1.31 14.62
CA LYS A 67 -9.09 -0.26 15.46
C LYS A 67 -7.63 0.00 15.09
N THR A 68 -6.85 -1.07 14.95
CA THR A 68 -5.43 -1.03 14.55
C THR A 68 -5.17 -1.97 13.37
N GLY A 69 -4.29 -1.55 12.46
CA GLY A 69 -3.86 -2.32 11.31
C GLY A 69 -2.63 -3.18 11.60
N ASP A 70 -2.46 -4.29 10.90
CA ASP A 70 -1.19 -5.04 10.88
C ASP A 70 -0.14 -4.25 10.10
N ILE A 71 -0.58 -3.54 9.05
CA ILE A 71 0.25 -2.61 8.28
C ILE A 71 -0.45 -1.29 8.07
N VAL A 72 0.28 -0.20 8.30
CA VAL A 72 -0.19 1.17 8.06
C VAL A 72 0.84 1.86 7.18
N ILE A 73 0.40 2.46 6.07
CA ILE A 73 1.29 3.13 5.12
C ILE A 73 0.83 4.57 4.91
N ALA A 74 1.75 5.53 5.04
CA ALA A 74 1.48 6.95 4.87
C ALA A 74 2.40 7.59 3.82
N LEU A 75 1.80 8.27 2.83
CA LEU A 75 2.50 8.80 1.65
C LEU A 75 2.63 10.34 1.63
N SER A 76 2.20 11.01 2.71
CA SER A 76 2.39 12.45 2.92
C SER A 76 2.42 12.76 4.42
N ASP A 77 2.89 13.94 4.79
CA ASP A 77 2.89 14.45 6.16
C ASP A 77 1.48 14.43 6.78
N ARG A 78 0.49 14.91 6.02
CA ARG A 78 -0.92 14.90 6.43
C ARG A 78 -1.45 13.48 6.57
N ALA A 79 -0.99 12.55 5.72
CA ALA A 79 -1.35 11.14 5.85
C ALA A 79 -0.77 10.54 7.13
N VAL A 80 0.51 10.79 7.47
CA VAL A 80 1.15 10.30 8.70
C VAL A 80 0.32 10.66 9.93
N ARG A 81 0.03 11.96 10.09
CA ARG A 81 -0.80 12.47 11.19
C ARG A 81 -2.19 11.83 11.23
N ARG A 82 -2.79 11.60 10.07
CA ARG A 82 -4.16 11.09 9.95
C ARG A 82 -4.27 9.60 10.29
N VAL A 83 -3.28 8.78 9.91
CA VAL A 83 -3.32 7.33 10.14
C VAL A 83 -2.55 6.85 11.35
N ASN A 84 -1.85 7.72 12.07
CA ASN A 84 -1.17 7.38 13.33
C ASN A 84 -2.11 6.64 14.30
N MET A 85 -3.37 7.08 14.42
CA MET A 85 -4.37 6.45 15.29
C MET A 85 -4.69 4.97 14.98
N TYR A 86 -4.29 4.46 13.81
CA TYR A 86 -4.48 3.06 13.41
C TYR A 86 -3.24 2.20 13.69
N ALA A 87 -2.18 2.76 14.26
CA ALA A 87 -1.02 2.01 14.73
C ALA A 87 -1.23 1.45 16.14
N GLY A 88 -0.73 0.24 16.38
CA GLY A 88 -0.66 -0.42 17.68
C GLY A 88 0.57 -1.32 17.79
N HIS A 89 0.68 -2.07 18.88
CA HIS A 89 1.88 -2.84 19.23
C HIS A 89 2.33 -3.93 18.24
N GLU A 90 1.46 -4.33 17.31
CA GLU A 90 1.75 -5.32 16.25
C GLU A 90 1.82 -4.67 14.86
N THR A 91 1.69 -3.34 14.79
CA THR A 91 1.67 -2.62 13.51
C THR A 91 3.08 -2.42 12.98
N ILE A 92 3.26 -2.73 11.70
CA ILE A 92 4.34 -2.20 10.89
C ILE A 92 3.85 -0.90 10.24
N PHE A 93 4.44 0.22 10.63
CA PHE A 93 4.15 1.52 10.05
C PHE A 93 5.20 1.85 8.98
N ILE A 94 4.77 2.13 7.76
CA ILE A 94 5.65 2.48 6.63
C ILE A 94 5.34 3.90 6.18
N TYR A 95 6.37 4.70 5.95
CA TYR A 95 6.22 6.02 5.36
C TYR A 95 7.33 6.30 4.35
N ASP A 96 7.09 7.27 3.47
CA ASP A 96 8.11 7.71 2.53
C ASP A 96 9.19 8.56 3.24
N ALA A 97 10.46 8.18 3.08
CA ALA A 97 11.60 8.81 3.74
C ALA A 97 11.84 10.26 3.30
N GLY A 98 11.25 10.70 2.19
CA GLY A 98 11.29 12.10 1.74
C GLY A 98 10.26 13.00 2.41
N ILE A 99 9.43 12.48 3.33
CA ILE A 99 8.49 13.28 4.11
C ILE A 99 9.23 13.92 5.29
N GLU A 100 9.29 15.24 5.30
CA GLU A 100 9.94 16.03 6.35
C GLU A 100 8.91 16.51 7.41
N GLY A 101 9.37 16.76 8.64
CA GLY A 101 8.56 17.41 9.68
C GLY A 101 7.44 16.54 10.25
N VAL A 102 7.67 15.23 10.30
CA VAL A 102 6.75 14.21 10.83
C VAL A 102 7.35 13.40 11.96
N GLU A 103 8.58 13.69 12.39
CA GLU A 103 9.34 12.92 13.36
C GLU A 103 8.56 12.78 14.68
N ASP A 104 7.92 13.85 15.13
CA ASP A 104 7.08 13.89 16.33
C ASP A 104 5.67 13.27 16.13
N ASP A 105 5.29 12.98 14.89
CA ASP A 105 3.99 12.41 14.51
C ASP A 105 4.05 10.92 14.15
N LEU A 106 5.25 10.30 14.18
CA LEU A 106 5.40 8.87 13.96
C LEU A 106 4.88 8.07 15.17
N PRO A 107 4.22 6.91 14.95
CA PRO A 107 3.62 6.18 16.05
C PRO A 107 4.67 5.41 16.86
N GLU A 108 5.01 5.90 18.04
CA GLU A 108 5.89 5.23 19.01
C GLU A 108 5.37 3.85 19.44
N VAL A 109 4.05 3.65 19.41
CA VAL A 109 3.39 2.40 19.79
C VAL A 109 3.56 1.29 18.75
N ALA A 110 3.93 1.63 17.52
CA ALA A 110 4.06 0.67 16.43
C ALA A 110 5.18 -0.33 16.75
N GLN A 111 5.00 -1.59 16.35
CA GLN A 111 6.05 -2.60 16.49
C GLN A 111 7.33 -2.18 15.77
N ARG A 112 7.16 -1.59 14.58
CA ARG A 112 8.23 -1.08 13.72
C ARG A 112 7.74 0.13 12.94
N VAL A 113 8.63 1.09 12.77
CA VAL A 113 8.44 2.23 11.86
C VAL A 113 9.53 2.16 10.80
N LEU A 114 9.14 2.09 9.53
CA LEU A 114 10.03 1.93 8.39
C LEU A 114 9.91 3.15 7.48
N ALA A 115 11.03 3.84 7.29
CA ALA A 115 11.18 4.86 6.27
C ALA A 115 11.67 4.19 4.97
N ILE A 116 10.93 4.31 3.87
CA ILE A 116 11.35 3.79 2.56
C ILE A 116 11.57 4.94 1.57
N PRO A 117 12.64 4.93 0.75
CA PRO A 117 12.91 6.01 -0.21
C PRO A 117 12.04 5.86 -1.49
N ALA A 118 10.73 5.69 -1.34
CA ALA A 118 9.85 5.31 -2.44
C ALA A 118 9.73 6.39 -3.53
N LEU A 119 9.58 7.66 -3.14
CA LEU A 119 9.49 8.81 -4.05
C LEU A 119 10.83 9.06 -4.74
N GLU A 120 11.93 8.99 -3.99
CA GLU A 120 13.27 9.13 -4.54
C GLU A 120 13.57 8.04 -5.57
N THR A 121 13.32 6.77 -5.23
CA THR A 121 13.52 5.65 -6.15
C THR A 121 12.62 5.76 -7.38
N ALA A 122 11.34 6.13 -7.21
CA ALA A 122 10.45 6.34 -8.35
C ALA A 122 10.96 7.44 -9.30
N ASN A 123 11.58 8.49 -8.78
CA ASN A 123 12.11 9.59 -9.57
C ASN A 123 13.48 9.30 -10.20
N LYS A 124 14.38 8.59 -9.51
CA LYS A 124 15.76 8.36 -9.95
C LYS A 124 15.96 7.07 -10.74
N GLU A 125 15.30 5.98 -10.36
CA GLU A 125 15.54 4.64 -10.91
C GLU A 125 14.45 4.18 -11.88
N LEU A 126 13.24 4.76 -11.78
CA LEU A 126 12.04 4.31 -12.48
C LEU A 126 11.34 5.47 -13.18
N HIS A 127 10.07 5.70 -12.86
CA HIS A 127 9.29 6.81 -13.37
C HIS A 127 8.25 7.26 -12.33
N PRO A 128 7.97 8.56 -12.17
CA PRO A 128 7.06 9.06 -11.12
C PRO A 128 5.66 8.41 -11.14
N ARG A 129 5.14 8.12 -12.35
CA ARG A 129 3.85 7.44 -12.56
C ARG A 129 3.70 6.05 -11.94
N VAL A 130 4.79 5.36 -11.61
CA VAL A 130 4.74 4.01 -11.01
C VAL A 130 4.94 4.02 -9.49
N PHE A 131 5.01 5.20 -8.87
CA PHE A 131 5.16 5.36 -7.42
C PHE A 131 4.16 4.52 -6.63
N ASN A 132 2.88 4.56 -7.00
CA ASN A 132 1.84 3.80 -6.30
C ASN A 132 2.04 2.27 -6.40
N VAL A 133 2.53 1.77 -7.54
CA VAL A 133 2.82 0.34 -7.72
C VAL A 133 4.07 -0.07 -6.93
N LEU A 134 5.05 0.82 -6.79
CA LEU A 134 6.17 0.62 -5.88
C LEU A 134 5.70 0.49 -4.42
N ILE A 135 4.80 1.37 -3.96
CA ILE A 135 4.18 1.26 -2.63
C ILE A 135 3.43 -0.07 -2.46
N MET A 136 2.71 -0.52 -3.50
CA MET A 136 2.04 -1.83 -3.47
C MET A 136 3.05 -2.96 -3.31
N GLY A 137 4.20 -2.87 -3.97
CA GLY A 137 5.32 -3.81 -3.80
C GLY A 137 5.80 -3.87 -2.36
N ALA A 138 6.06 -2.71 -1.75
CA ALA A 138 6.49 -2.61 -0.36
C ALA A 138 5.47 -3.21 0.62
N LEU A 139 4.18 -2.95 0.40
CA LEU A 139 3.09 -3.56 1.16
C LEU A 139 3.12 -5.10 1.07
N ILE A 140 3.26 -5.64 -0.15
CA ILE A 140 3.31 -7.09 -0.37
C ILE A 140 4.57 -7.68 0.26
N GLY A 141 5.71 -7.01 0.16
CA GLY A 141 6.98 -7.43 0.79
C GLY A 141 6.89 -7.49 2.32
N ALA A 142 6.13 -6.58 2.92
CA ALA A 142 5.96 -6.50 4.37
C ALA A 142 4.93 -7.48 4.95
N THR A 143 4.02 -8.01 4.12
CA THR A 143 2.84 -8.77 4.59
C THR A 143 2.72 -10.16 3.98
N HIS A 144 3.29 -10.38 2.80
CA HIS A 144 3.05 -11.55 1.95
C HIS A 144 1.57 -11.88 1.76
N VAL A 145 0.71 -10.85 1.82
CA VAL A 145 -0.76 -11.02 1.81
C VAL A 145 -1.25 -11.56 0.47
N VAL A 146 -0.49 -11.37 -0.60
CA VAL A 146 -0.66 -11.98 -1.93
C VAL A 146 0.70 -12.27 -2.55
N THR A 147 0.74 -13.15 -3.54
CA THR A 147 1.95 -13.42 -4.32
C THR A 147 2.26 -12.28 -5.31
N LEU A 148 3.54 -12.08 -5.64
CA LEU A 148 3.94 -11.12 -6.68
C LEU A 148 3.36 -11.47 -8.06
N GLU A 149 3.22 -12.76 -8.36
CA GLU A 149 2.59 -13.22 -9.60
C GLU A 149 1.14 -12.76 -9.71
N LYS A 150 0.34 -12.97 -8.67
CA LYS A 150 -1.06 -12.51 -8.65
C LYS A 150 -1.21 -11.00 -8.60
N ALA A 151 -0.28 -10.31 -7.96
CA ALA A 151 -0.21 -8.86 -8.05
C ALA A 151 0.05 -8.38 -9.50
N LYS A 152 0.95 -9.03 -10.25
CA LYS A 152 1.19 -8.72 -11.68
C LYS A 152 -0.04 -9.02 -12.54
N GLU A 153 -0.70 -10.15 -12.34
CA GLU A 153 -1.96 -10.49 -13.04
C GLU A 153 -3.06 -9.43 -12.77
N ALA A 154 -3.20 -8.96 -11.53
CA ALA A 154 -4.17 -7.93 -11.18
C ALA A 154 -3.82 -6.56 -11.80
N ILE A 155 -2.53 -6.20 -11.85
CA ILE A 155 -2.06 -5.00 -12.57
C ILE A 155 -2.41 -5.12 -14.06
N GLU A 156 -2.14 -6.28 -14.68
CA GLU A 156 -2.45 -6.54 -16.08
C GLU A 156 -3.94 -6.40 -16.36
N LYS A 157 -4.79 -6.99 -15.51
CA LYS A 157 -6.25 -6.85 -15.62
C LYS A 157 -6.72 -5.40 -15.50
N LYS A 158 -6.11 -4.62 -14.60
CA LYS A 158 -6.54 -3.23 -14.34
C LYS A 158 -6.02 -2.24 -15.39
N LEU A 159 -4.80 -2.45 -15.90
CA LEU A 159 -4.07 -1.49 -16.73
C LEU A 159 -3.79 -2.01 -18.15
N GLY A 160 -4.23 -3.21 -18.52
CA GLY A 160 -3.95 -3.85 -19.81
C GLY A 160 -4.26 -2.96 -21.02
N TYR A 161 -5.39 -2.24 -20.99
CA TYR A 161 -5.74 -1.27 -22.04
C TYR A 161 -4.72 -0.13 -22.22
N LYS A 162 -4.01 0.26 -21.14
CA LYS A 162 -2.91 1.24 -21.22
C LYS A 162 -1.62 0.59 -21.71
N PHE A 163 -1.43 -0.69 -21.42
CA PHE A 163 -0.25 -1.45 -21.85
C PHE A 163 -0.32 -1.77 -23.34
N GLU A 164 -1.50 -2.00 -23.90
CA GLU A 164 -1.71 -2.10 -25.35
C GLU A 164 -1.30 -0.81 -26.06
N GLN A 165 -1.62 0.35 -25.47
CA GLN A 165 -1.24 1.66 -26.01
C GLN A 165 0.24 1.98 -25.82
N ASN A 166 0.85 1.50 -24.73
CA ASN A 166 2.26 1.70 -24.45
C ASN A 166 2.83 0.49 -23.69
N PRO A 167 3.40 -0.51 -24.39
CA PRO A 167 3.91 -1.74 -23.79
C PRO A 167 5.00 -1.51 -22.73
N LYS A 168 5.78 -0.43 -22.85
CA LYS A 168 6.82 -0.07 -21.86
C LYS A 168 6.24 0.18 -20.47
N LEU A 169 4.97 0.62 -20.38
CA LEU A 169 4.32 0.82 -19.09
C LEU A 169 4.18 -0.50 -18.32
N ARG A 170 3.98 -1.63 -19.00
CA ARG A 170 3.87 -2.94 -18.33
C ARG A 170 5.16 -3.26 -17.59
N GLU A 171 6.29 -3.23 -18.30
CA GLU A 171 7.62 -3.51 -17.75
C GLU A 171 7.94 -2.56 -16.59
N MET A 172 7.63 -1.26 -16.74
CA MET A 172 7.85 -0.28 -15.69
C MET A 172 7.04 -0.56 -14.42
N ASN A 173 5.77 -0.94 -14.55
CA ASN A 173 4.93 -1.27 -13.39
C ASN A 173 5.42 -2.55 -12.71
N PHE A 174 5.80 -3.58 -13.47
CA PHE A 174 6.31 -4.83 -12.90
C PHE A 174 7.65 -4.63 -12.19
N LYS A 175 8.57 -3.87 -12.78
CA LYS A 175 9.84 -3.51 -12.13
C LYS A 175 9.61 -2.67 -10.86
N ALA A 176 8.65 -1.75 -10.88
CA ALA A 176 8.29 -0.97 -9.69
C ALA A 176 7.75 -1.85 -8.56
N LEU A 177 6.89 -2.80 -8.90
CA LEU A 177 6.33 -3.76 -7.94
C LEU A 177 7.43 -4.59 -7.28
N GLU A 178 8.34 -5.15 -8.07
CA GLU A 178 9.49 -5.93 -7.59
C GLU A 178 10.42 -5.08 -6.72
N ARG A 179 10.77 -3.88 -7.19
CA ARG A 179 11.64 -2.97 -6.45
C ARG A 179 11.06 -2.60 -5.09
N GLY A 180 9.77 -2.29 -5.04
CA GLY A 180 9.06 -2.00 -3.79
C GLY A 180 9.08 -3.18 -2.83
N TYR A 181 8.85 -4.40 -3.34
CA TYR A 181 8.90 -5.62 -2.54
C TYR A 181 10.28 -5.82 -1.90
N GLU A 182 11.35 -5.67 -2.68
CA GLU A 182 12.73 -5.82 -2.21
C GLU A 182 13.12 -4.81 -1.12
N MET A 183 12.58 -3.58 -1.17
CA MET A 183 12.86 -2.54 -0.16
C MET A 183 12.48 -2.98 1.25
N VAL A 184 11.45 -3.80 1.40
CA VAL A 184 10.95 -4.23 2.71
C VAL A 184 11.31 -5.67 3.03
N ALA A 185 11.39 -6.56 2.04
CA ALA A 185 11.73 -7.97 2.26
C ALA A 185 13.08 -8.16 2.97
N GLY A 186 14.07 -7.29 2.72
CA GLY A 186 15.38 -7.31 3.37
C GLY A 186 15.41 -6.80 4.82
N THR A 187 14.31 -6.22 5.31
CA THR A 187 14.24 -5.59 6.64
C THR A 187 13.82 -6.56 7.77
N GLY A 188 13.61 -7.84 7.44
CA GLY A 188 13.15 -8.86 8.39
C GLY A 188 11.73 -8.63 8.87
N VAL A 189 10.88 -8.11 7.98
CA VAL A 189 9.48 -7.75 8.21
C VAL A 189 8.63 -8.79 7.50
N ALA A 190 8.59 -9.99 8.07
CA ALA A 190 7.72 -11.12 7.74
C ALA A 190 7.88 -12.21 8.82
#